data_AF-A0A7Y0ACK6-F1
#
_entry.id   AF-A0A7Y0ACK6-F1
#
_cell.length_a   1.000
_cell.length_b   1.000
_cell.length_c   1.000
_cell.angle_alpha   90.00
_cell.angle_beta   90.00
_cell.angle_gamma   90.00
#
_symmetry.space_group_name_H-M   'P 1'
#
loop_
_entity.id
_entity.type
_entity.pdbx_description
1 polymer ?
#
loop_
_entity_poly.entity_id
_entity_poly.type
_entity_poly.pdbx_seq_one_letter_code
_entity_poly.pdbx_strand_id
1 'polypeptide(L)'
;MASIFSRIVAGELPAYKVAEDADHLAFLDITPLVEGHTLVIPKQEIDYIFDMTPQALAALHVFAQRVAKGVRAAVPCKRIGVAVIGLEVPHAHIHLIPLNQVSDMNFANPKIKVPEARMQELATAIAAQVPGGSGLPAPAGAAAAATTAPLAADPNDATLAQLQPLVAGLNFGDKSESDAPLQAVSYAAPGGPLSDAQLLQVLGEPARAKVEQQELTNFLSRYTADQGVLGSVQLANRFKALQLFLKQELDGTQVYKVGTGPEIHAYALGRDAAGRLAGFKTVFTET
;
A
#
# COMPACT_ATOMS: atom_id res chain seq x y z
N MET A 1 -13.17 -15.14 6.16
CA MET A 1 -11.73 -14.81 6.24
C MET A 1 -11.69 -13.41 6.82
N ALA A 2 -10.87 -13.16 7.85
CA ALA A 2 -10.89 -11.88 8.55
C ALA A 2 -10.53 -10.73 7.59
N SER A 3 -11.34 -9.67 7.56
CA SER A 3 -11.09 -8.49 6.73
C SER A 3 -9.81 -7.76 7.16
N ILE A 4 -9.28 -6.90 6.28
CA ILE A 4 -8.12 -6.06 6.61
C ILE A 4 -8.38 -5.16 7.84
N PHE A 5 -9.63 -4.73 8.02
CA PHE A 5 -10.04 -3.94 9.19
C PHE A 5 -10.07 -4.77 10.46
N SER A 6 -10.46 -6.05 10.41
CA SER A 6 -10.36 -6.95 11.55
C SER A 6 -8.91 -7.11 12.03
N ARG A 7 -7.95 -7.12 11.10
CA ARG A 7 -6.52 -7.16 11.42
C ARG A 7 -6.01 -5.85 12.03
N ILE A 8 -6.52 -4.70 11.60
CA ILE A 8 -6.24 -3.39 12.23
C ILE A 8 -6.82 -3.37 13.67
N VAL A 9 -8.04 -3.85 13.86
CA VAL A 9 -8.68 -3.95 15.18
C VAL A 9 -7.89 -4.86 16.11
N ALA A 10 -7.36 -5.98 15.60
CA ALA A 10 -6.51 -6.90 16.34
C ALA A 10 -5.09 -6.34 16.62
N GLY A 11 -4.71 -5.21 16.03
CA GLY A 11 -3.38 -4.61 16.15
C GLY A 11 -2.29 -5.32 15.32
N GLU A 12 -2.69 -6.17 14.38
CA GLU A 12 -1.77 -6.86 13.47
C GLU A 12 -1.27 -5.96 12.33
N LEU A 13 -2.05 -4.94 11.98
CA LEU A 13 -1.71 -3.95 10.96
C LEU A 13 -1.70 -2.54 11.57
N PRO A 14 -0.73 -1.69 11.20
CA PRO A 14 -0.70 -0.31 11.66
C PRO A 14 -1.85 0.50 11.05
N ALA A 15 -2.30 1.52 11.78
CA ALA A 15 -3.28 2.48 11.30
C ALA A 15 -3.10 3.84 11.96
N TYR A 16 -3.39 4.90 11.22
CA TYR A 16 -3.43 6.27 11.74
C TYR A 16 -4.73 6.48 12.54
N LYS A 17 -4.79 5.89 13.73
CA LYS A 17 -5.97 5.94 14.61
C LYS A 17 -6.26 7.37 15.07
N VAL A 18 -7.53 7.76 15.02
CA VAL A 18 -7.98 9.10 15.43
C VAL A 18 -8.97 9.06 16.60
N ALA A 19 -9.72 7.96 16.74
CA ALA A 19 -10.59 7.74 17.90
C ALA A 19 -10.84 6.24 18.08
N GLU A 20 -11.00 5.82 19.33
CA GLU A 20 -11.32 4.44 19.66
C GLU A 20 -12.22 4.43 20.89
N ASP A 21 -13.23 3.55 20.91
CA ASP A 21 -13.98 3.22 22.13
C ASP A 21 -14.09 1.69 22.29
N ALA A 22 -14.98 1.22 23.17
CA ALA A 22 -15.15 -0.21 23.42
C ALA A 22 -15.57 -0.98 22.16
N ASP A 23 -16.40 -0.38 21.29
CA ASP A 23 -17.10 -1.06 20.20
C ASP A 23 -16.71 -0.54 18.81
N HIS A 24 -16.03 0.61 18.72
CA HIS A 24 -15.75 1.30 17.46
C HIS A 24 -14.29 1.74 17.35
N LEU A 25 -13.84 1.89 16.11
CA LEU A 25 -12.53 2.42 15.77
C LEU A 25 -12.66 3.41 14.60
N ALA A 26 -11.93 4.51 14.66
CA ALA A 26 -11.76 5.44 13.55
C ALA A 26 -10.28 5.67 13.23
N PHE A 27 -9.95 5.71 11.95
CA PHE A 27 -8.58 5.91 11.46
C PHE A 27 -8.60 6.56 10.07
N LEU A 28 -7.49 7.17 9.67
CA LEU A 28 -7.38 7.78 8.34
C LEU A 28 -7.32 6.73 7.24
N ASP A 29 -8.00 7.01 6.13
CA ASP A 29 -7.88 6.22 4.90
C ASP A 29 -6.49 6.45 4.29
N ILE A 30 -5.78 5.36 3.98
CA ILE A 30 -4.46 5.41 3.34
C ILE A 30 -4.53 5.69 1.82
N THR A 31 -5.73 5.62 1.25
CA THR A 31 -6.06 5.97 -0.13
C THR A 31 -7.07 7.13 -0.20
N PRO A 32 -6.78 8.28 0.44
CA PRO A 32 -7.76 9.31 0.66
C PRO A 32 -8.18 10.02 -0.63
N LEU A 33 -9.45 10.42 -0.70
CA LEU A 33 -9.96 11.35 -1.71
C LEU A 33 -9.45 12.78 -1.48
N VAL A 34 -9.35 13.17 -0.21
CA VAL A 34 -8.91 14.48 0.26
C VAL A 34 -8.23 14.31 1.63
N GLU A 35 -7.43 15.28 2.06
CA GLU A 35 -6.84 15.25 3.41
C GLU A 35 -7.94 15.15 4.48
N GLY A 36 -7.71 14.30 5.48
CA GLY A 36 -8.68 14.06 6.56
C GLY A 36 -9.78 13.04 6.23
N HIS A 37 -9.77 12.40 5.06
CA HIS A 37 -10.65 11.25 4.79
C HIS A 37 -10.44 10.20 5.88
N THR A 38 -11.49 9.98 6.67
CA THR A 38 -11.47 9.09 7.85
C THR A 38 -12.49 7.98 7.69
N LEU A 39 -12.09 6.76 8.03
CA LEU A 39 -12.97 5.59 8.08
C LEU A 39 -13.42 5.36 9.52
N VAL A 40 -14.69 5.04 9.69
CA VAL A 40 -15.30 4.70 10.98
C VAL A 40 -15.90 3.31 10.89
N ILE A 41 -15.45 2.40 11.75
CA ILE A 41 -15.80 0.98 11.71
C ILE A 41 -16.32 0.50 13.08
N PRO A 42 -17.21 -0.50 13.12
CA PRO A 42 -17.38 -1.32 14.31
C PRO A 42 -16.12 -2.20 14.50
N LYS A 43 -15.82 -2.60 15.74
CA LYS A 43 -14.79 -3.61 16.02
C LYS A 43 -15.28 -5.03 15.71
N GLN A 44 -16.59 -5.25 15.80
CA GLN A 44 -17.21 -6.48 15.37
C GLN A 44 -17.23 -6.55 13.83
N GLU A 45 -16.66 -7.62 13.27
CA GLU A 45 -16.68 -7.86 11.83
C GLU A 45 -18.10 -8.20 11.35
N ILE A 46 -18.73 -7.21 10.72
CA ILE A 46 -20.01 -7.31 10.01
C ILE A 46 -19.74 -6.73 8.63
N ASP A 47 -20.02 -7.47 7.55
CA ASP A 47 -19.69 -7.04 6.19
C ASP A 47 -20.47 -5.78 5.79
N TYR A 48 -21.80 -5.86 5.80
CA TYR A 48 -22.67 -4.79 5.35
C TYR A 48 -23.36 -4.05 6.49
N ILE A 49 -23.41 -2.72 6.39
CA ILE A 49 -23.89 -1.86 7.49
C ILE A 49 -25.36 -2.14 7.87
N PHE A 50 -26.18 -2.60 6.93
CA PHE A 50 -27.61 -2.90 7.18
C PHE A 50 -27.86 -4.30 7.75
N ASP A 51 -26.82 -5.11 7.88
CA ASP A 51 -26.89 -6.39 8.60
C ASP A 51 -26.62 -6.20 10.11
N MET A 52 -26.27 -4.98 10.53
CA MET A 52 -26.09 -4.62 11.93
C MET A 52 -27.44 -4.53 12.67
N THR A 53 -27.41 -4.75 13.98
CA THR A 53 -28.59 -4.46 14.82
C THR A 53 -28.91 -2.96 14.80
N PRO A 54 -30.18 -2.54 14.97
CA PRO A 54 -30.54 -1.13 15.02
C PRO A 54 -29.75 -0.32 16.07
N GLN A 55 -29.45 -0.95 17.21
CA GLN A 55 -28.67 -0.35 18.29
C GLN A 55 -27.21 -0.13 17.88
N ALA A 56 -26.56 -1.14 17.28
CA ALA A 56 -25.18 -1.04 16.81
C ALA A 56 -25.05 -0.04 15.65
N LEU A 57 -26.01 -0.04 14.72
CA LEU A 57 -26.06 0.93 13.62
C LEU A 57 -26.17 2.38 14.12
N ALA A 58 -27.03 2.62 15.12
CA ALA A 58 -27.18 3.93 15.73
C ALA A 58 -25.91 4.36 16.49
N ALA A 59 -25.31 3.45 17.26
CA ALA A 59 -24.07 3.70 17.99
C ALA A 59 -22.91 4.07 17.04
N LEU A 60 -22.78 3.36 15.92
CA LEU A 60 -21.77 3.66 14.89
C LEU A 60 -21.94 5.07 14.32
N HIS A 61 -23.18 5.52 14.06
CA HIS A 61 -23.44 6.87 13.56
C HIS A 61 -23.20 7.96 14.61
N VAL A 62 -23.50 7.69 15.88
CA VAL A 62 -23.18 8.61 16.99
C VAL A 62 -21.67 8.77 17.15
N PHE A 63 -20.93 7.66 17.06
CA PHE A 63 -19.48 7.68 17.07
C PHE A 63 -18.92 8.41 15.84
N ALA A 64 -19.46 8.16 14.64
CA ALA A 64 -19.08 8.88 13.41
C ALA A 64 -19.34 10.40 13.51
N GLN A 65 -20.46 10.82 14.11
CA GLN A 65 -20.74 12.24 14.37
C GLN A 65 -19.66 12.88 15.24
N ARG A 66 -19.20 12.17 16.28
CA ARG A 66 -18.15 12.62 17.20
C ARG A 66 -16.82 12.80 16.47
N VAL A 67 -16.44 11.82 15.66
CA VAL A 67 -15.22 11.84 14.83
C VAL A 67 -15.28 12.96 13.80
N ALA A 68 -16.42 13.14 13.12
CA ALA A 68 -16.61 14.20 12.12
C ALA A 68 -16.37 15.61 12.68
N LYS A 69 -16.71 15.86 13.96
CA LYS A 69 -16.40 17.13 14.64
C LYS A 69 -14.89 17.33 14.78
N GLY A 70 -14.15 16.28 15.17
CA GLY A 70 -12.70 16.31 15.26
C GLY A 70 -12.03 16.53 13.89
N VAL A 71 -12.51 15.81 12.87
CA VAL A 71 -12.02 15.96 11.48
C VAL A 71 -12.20 17.39 10.99
N ARG A 72 -13.39 17.98 11.17
CA ARG A 72 -13.68 19.35 10.72
C ARG A 72 -12.85 20.41 11.46
N ALA A 73 -12.50 20.16 12.73
CA ALA A 73 -11.69 21.08 13.52
C ALA A 73 -10.21 21.05 13.09
N ALA A 74 -9.69 19.87 12.76
CA ALA A 74 -8.29 19.70 12.33
C ALA A 74 -8.07 20.02 10.84
N VAL A 75 -9.06 19.76 10.00
CA VAL A 75 -9.03 20.00 8.55
C VAL A 75 -10.16 20.97 8.17
N PRO A 76 -9.87 22.28 8.06
CA PRO A 76 -10.88 23.27 7.74
C PRO A 76 -11.60 22.97 6.41
N CYS A 77 -12.91 22.78 6.49
CA CYS A 77 -13.77 22.50 5.34
C CYS A 77 -15.18 23.06 5.55
N LYS A 78 -15.97 23.20 4.48
CA LYS A 78 -17.36 23.70 4.58
C LYS A 78 -18.27 22.69 5.30
N ARG A 79 -18.16 21.41 4.97
CA ARG A 79 -18.96 20.31 5.55
C ARG A 79 -18.15 19.01 5.61
N ILE A 80 -18.61 18.06 6.42
CA ILE A 80 -18.16 16.67 6.34
C ILE A 80 -19.23 15.87 5.58
N GLY A 81 -18.82 15.24 4.49
CA GLY A 81 -19.60 14.26 3.76
C GLY A 81 -19.59 12.91 4.46
N VAL A 82 -20.69 12.18 4.32
CA VAL A 82 -20.85 10.83 4.84
C VAL A 82 -21.21 9.92 3.66
N ALA A 83 -20.46 8.84 3.48
CA ALA A 83 -20.75 7.82 2.48
C ALA A 83 -20.57 6.42 3.06
N VAL A 84 -21.40 5.48 2.58
CA VAL A 84 -21.26 4.05 2.84
C VAL A 84 -21.32 3.35 1.50
N ILE A 85 -20.28 2.58 1.16
CA ILE A 85 -20.16 1.89 -0.12
C ILE A 85 -19.98 0.39 0.09
N GLY A 86 -18.95 -0.02 0.85
CA GLY A 86 -18.77 -1.43 1.24
C GLY A 86 -18.25 -2.38 0.15
N LEU A 87 -17.89 -1.88 -1.03
CA LEU A 87 -17.48 -2.73 -2.16
C LEU A 87 -15.99 -3.11 -2.16
N GLU A 88 -15.14 -2.33 -1.47
CA GLU A 88 -13.68 -2.53 -1.46
C GLU A 88 -13.24 -3.44 -0.32
N VAL A 89 -13.76 -3.20 0.89
CA VAL A 89 -13.45 -3.97 2.09
C VAL A 89 -14.74 -4.52 2.68
N PRO A 90 -14.89 -5.85 2.82
CA PRO A 90 -16.12 -6.48 3.31
C PRO A 90 -16.19 -6.42 4.85
N HIS A 91 -16.31 -5.21 5.36
CA HIS A 91 -16.45 -4.87 6.78
C HIS A 91 -17.07 -3.48 6.86
N ALA A 92 -18.22 -3.34 7.53
CA ALA A 92 -19.03 -2.15 7.57
C ALA A 92 -18.20 -0.92 7.96
N HIS A 93 -18.22 0.10 7.12
CA HIS A 93 -17.47 1.33 7.35
C HIS A 93 -18.20 2.55 6.82
N ILE A 94 -18.11 3.63 7.59
CA ILE A 94 -18.58 4.95 7.19
C ILE A 94 -17.36 5.78 6.77
N HIS A 95 -17.41 6.32 5.55
CA HIS A 95 -16.47 7.34 5.10
C HIS A 95 -16.88 8.71 5.62
N LEU A 96 -15.96 9.41 6.26
CA LEU A 96 -16.07 10.82 6.63
C LEU A 96 -15.09 11.64 5.78
N ILE A 97 -15.62 12.50 4.92
CA ILE A 97 -14.83 13.18 3.89
C ILE A 97 -14.98 14.70 4.04
N PRO A 98 -13.91 15.47 4.29
CA PRO A 98 -13.95 16.93 4.24
C PRO A 98 -14.37 17.46 2.86
N LEU A 99 -15.40 18.31 2.80
CA LEU A 99 -15.96 18.84 1.55
C LEU A 99 -15.83 20.36 1.47
N ASN A 100 -15.26 20.83 0.36
CA ASN A 100 -15.29 22.23 -0.08
C ASN A 100 -16.14 22.42 -1.34
N GLN A 101 -16.30 21.35 -2.11
CA GLN A 101 -17.16 21.22 -3.29
C GLN A 101 -17.73 19.79 -3.38
N VAL A 102 -18.80 19.59 -4.16
CA VAL A 102 -19.48 18.29 -4.25
C VAL A 102 -18.57 17.20 -4.84
N SER A 103 -17.71 17.57 -5.80
CA SER A 103 -16.77 16.67 -6.45
C SER A 103 -15.72 16.07 -5.53
N ASP A 104 -15.50 16.61 -4.33
CA ASP A 104 -14.54 16.08 -3.36
C ASP A 104 -14.96 14.68 -2.86
N MET A 105 -16.27 14.36 -2.92
CA MET A 105 -16.83 13.05 -2.56
C MET A 105 -17.09 12.16 -3.80
N ASN A 106 -16.33 12.35 -4.87
CA ASN A 106 -16.39 11.47 -6.03
C ASN A 106 -15.33 10.37 -5.92
N PHE A 107 -15.77 9.13 -5.69
CA PHE A 107 -14.88 7.99 -5.49
C PHE A 107 -14.10 7.60 -6.75
N ALA A 108 -14.53 8.06 -7.94
CA ALA A 108 -13.81 7.91 -9.19
C ALA A 108 -12.65 8.90 -9.37
N ASN A 109 -12.53 9.91 -8.50
CA ASN A 109 -11.38 10.81 -8.54
C ASN A 109 -10.09 10.05 -8.20
N PRO A 110 -8.94 10.50 -8.74
CA PRO A 110 -7.65 10.00 -8.31
C PRO A 110 -7.48 10.22 -6.81
N LYS A 111 -7.01 9.19 -6.11
CA LYS A 111 -6.67 9.30 -4.68
C LYS A 111 -5.43 10.16 -4.53
N ILE A 112 -5.43 11.05 -3.54
CA ILE A 112 -4.28 11.92 -3.29
C ILE A 112 -3.22 11.16 -2.49
N LYS A 113 -1.95 11.53 -2.68
CA LYS A 113 -0.86 11.04 -1.84
C LYS A 113 -0.63 12.01 -0.71
N VAL A 114 -0.79 11.55 0.52
CA VAL A 114 -0.48 12.31 1.73
C VAL A 114 0.76 11.67 2.37
N PRO A 115 1.87 12.42 2.56
CA PRO A 115 3.07 11.87 3.18
C PRO A 115 2.78 11.31 4.58
N GLU A 116 3.49 10.26 5.00
CA GLU A 116 3.31 9.63 6.31
C GLU A 116 3.41 10.63 7.47
N ALA A 117 4.40 11.52 7.45
CA ALA A 117 4.53 12.59 8.44
C ALA A 117 3.24 13.43 8.53
N ARG A 118 2.64 13.76 7.38
CA ARG A 118 1.40 14.52 7.30
C ARG A 118 0.19 13.69 7.77
N MET A 119 0.16 12.39 7.46
CA MET A 119 -0.88 11.48 7.98
C MET A 119 -0.83 11.40 9.51
N GLN A 120 0.37 11.31 10.09
CA GLN A 120 0.57 11.29 11.53
C GLN A 120 0.17 12.61 12.20
N GLU A 121 0.54 13.74 11.59
CA GLU A 121 0.10 15.08 12.02
C GLU A 121 -1.43 15.19 12.02
N LEU A 122 -2.07 14.81 10.90
CA LEU A 122 -3.52 14.84 10.75
C LEU A 122 -4.19 13.96 11.81
N ALA A 123 -3.70 12.74 12.00
CA ALA A 123 -4.28 11.82 12.98
C ALA A 123 -4.20 12.38 14.40
N THR A 124 -3.05 12.95 14.77
CA THR A 124 -2.83 13.60 16.07
C THR A 124 -3.74 14.82 16.24
N ALA A 125 -3.83 15.68 15.22
CA ALA A 125 -4.66 16.88 15.24
C ALA A 125 -6.15 16.53 15.35
N ILE A 126 -6.62 15.51 14.63
CA ILE A 126 -8.01 15.05 14.70
C ILE A 126 -8.29 14.47 16.09
N ALA A 127 -7.44 13.57 16.57
CA ALA A 127 -7.60 12.92 17.87
C ALA A 127 -7.72 13.92 19.03
N ALA A 128 -6.95 15.01 18.99
CA ALA A 128 -7.01 16.09 19.97
C ALA A 128 -8.36 16.84 20.00
N GLN A 129 -9.13 16.78 18.90
CA GLN A 129 -10.39 17.51 18.73
C GLN A 129 -11.63 16.61 18.85
N VAL A 130 -11.47 15.29 18.93
CA VAL A 130 -12.60 14.36 19.12
C VAL A 130 -13.11 14.48 20.56
N PRO A 131 -14.37 14.89 20.80
CA PRO A 131 -14.92 15.00 22.15
C PRO A 131 -14.96 13.63 22.86
N GLY A 132 -14.58 13.55 24.13
CA GLY A 132 -14.64 12.32 24.93
C GLY A 132 -13.34 11.51 25.02
N GLY A 133 -12.22 12.03 24.50
CA GLY A 133 -10.88 11.46 24.64
C GLY A 133 -10.56 10.35 23.62
N SER A 134 -9.30 10.25 23.21
CA SER A 134 -8.83 9.32 22.19
C SER A 134 -8.51 7.91 22.71
N GLY A 135 -8.43 7.69 24.03
CA GLY A 135 -8.04 6.40 24.61
C GLY A 135 -6.62 5.90 24.24
N LEU A 136 -5.85 6.67 23.47
CA LEU A 136 -4.57 6.24 22.89
C LEU A 136 -3.38 6.78 23.71
N PRO A 137 -2.38 5.94 24.06
CA PRO A 137 -1.11 6.40 24.62
C PRO A 137 -0.23 7.06 23.53
N ALA A 138 0.57 8.06 23.93
CA ALA A 138 1.45 8.84 23.05
C ALA A 138 2.64 8.02 22.51
N PRO A 139 3.18 8.33 21.30
CA PRO A 139 4.29 7.57 20.72
C PRO A 139 5.64 7.93 21.36
N ALA A 140 6.42 6.91 21.71
CA ALA A 140 7.80 7.03 22.15
C ALA A 140 8.74 7.13 20.93
N GLY A 141 9.67 8.09 20.93
CA GLY A 141 10.67 8.28 19.89
C GLY A 141 12.02 7.63 20.21
N ALA A 142 12.82 7.36 19.17
CA ALA A 142 14.29 7.24 19.15
C ALA A 142 14.71 7.08 17.66
N ALA A 143 15.48 7.97 17.02
CA ALA A 143 16.90 8.34 17.16
C ALA A 143 17.79 7.64 16.09
N ALA A 144 18.76 8.42 15.58
CA ALA A 144 19.55 8.22 14.35
C ALA A 144 20.76 7.26 14.44
N ALA A 145 21.22 6.72 13.29
CA ALA A 145 22.58 6.87 12.70
C ALA A 145 23.06 5.65 11.86
N ALA A 146 23.95 5.93 10.89
CA ALA A 146 24.37 5.14 9.73
C ALA A 146 25.50 4.09 9.95
N THR A 147 25.70 3.14 9.00
CA THR A 147 26.95 2.82 8.22
C THR A 147 26.88 1.48 7.43
N THR A 148 27.80 1.28 6.48
CA THR A 148 27.70 0.47 5.23
C THR A 148 28.60 -0.78 5.10
N ALA A 149 28.18 -1.71 4.20
CA ALA A 149 28.95 -2.65 3.33
C ALA A 149 29.13 -4.14 3.79
N PRO A 150 29.39 -5.12 2.88
CA PRO A 150 28.39 -5.98 2.25
C PRO A 150 28.55 -7.48 2.58
N LEU A 151 27.46 -8.26 2.65
CA LEU A 151 27.53 -9.71 2.85
C LEU A 151 26.50 -10.48 2.00
N ALA A 152 26.94 -11.68 1.60
CA ALA A 152 26.23 -12.69 0.83
C ALA A 152 24.90 -13.11 1.48
N ALA A 153 24.03 -13.72 0.65
CA ALA A 153 22.66 -14.16 0.96
C ALA A 153 22.46 -14.57 2.44
N ASP A 154 21.74 -13.70 3.15
CA ASP A 154 21.46 -13.84 4.57
C ASP A 154 20.28 -14.80 4.74
N PRO A 155 20.40 -15.88 5.52
CA PRO A 155 19.28 -16.78 5.82
C PRO A 155 18.11 -16.11 6.55
N ASN A 156 18.26 -14.85 6.97
CA ASN A 156 17.21 -14.01 7.55
C ASN A 156 16.61 -12.97 6.59
N ASP A 157 16.76 -13.15 5.26
CA ASP A 157 16.10 -12.30 4.27
C ASP A 157 14.58 -12.56 4.23
N ALA A 158 13.89 -12.03 5.24
CA ALA A 158 12.46 -12.19 5.45
C ALA A 158 11.66 -11.68 4.25
N THR A 159 12.13 -10.61 3.59
CA THR A 159 11.51 -10.04 2.40
C THR A 159 11.62 -10.99 1.22
N LEU A 160 12.79 -11.61 0.98
CA LEU A 160 12.95 -12.64 -0.04
C LEU A 160 12.06 -13.86 0.25
N ALA A 161 11.98 -14.29 1.51
CA ALA A 161 11.12 -15.42 1.92
C ALA A 161 9.63 -15.15 1.66
N GLN A 162 9.17 -13.90 1.85
CA GLN A 162 7.79 -13.49 1.55
C GLN A 162 7.54 -13.29 0.05
N LEU A 163 8.53 -12.86 -0.72
CA LEU A 163 8.46 -12.72 -2.17
C LEU A 163 8.37 -14.06 -2.90
N GLN A 164 9.08 -15.07 -2.41
CA GLN A 164 9.17 -16.41 -3.02
C GLN A 164 7.79 -17.01 -3.37
N PRO A 165 6.81 -17.10 -2.45
CA PRO A 165 5.48 -17.65 -2.76
C PRO A 165 4.66 -16.75 -3.68
N LEU A 166 4.90 -15.44 -3.69
CA LEU A 166 4.14 -14.49 -4.51
C LEU A 166 4.49 -14.61 -6.00
N VAL A 167 5.76 -14.84 -6.31
CA VAL A 167 6.23 -14.99 -7.70
C VAL A 167 6.13 -16.43 -8.22
N ALA A 168 5.96 -17.42 -7.34
CA ALA A 168 6.04 -18.84 -7.69
C ALA A 168 5.01 -19.23 -8.77
N GLY A 169 5.46 -19.60 -9.97
CA GLY A 169 4.55 -19.96 -11.07
C GLY A 169 3.77 -18.76 -11.64
N LEU A 170 4.30 -17.55 -11.50
CA LEU A 170 3.94 -16.41 -12.35
C LEU A 170 4.92 -16.32 -13.50
N ASN A 171 4.39 -16.17 -14.71
CA ASN A 171 5.16 -15.95 -15.93
C ASN A 171 4.64 -14.67 -16.62
N PHE A 172 5.53 -13.96 -17.30
CA PHE A 172 5.12 -13.01 -18.33
C PHE A 172 5.01 -13.76 -19.67
N GLY A 173 3.83 -13.72 -20.30
CA GLY A 173 3.52 -14.58 -21.46
C GLY A 173 2.91 -13.87 -22.68
N ASP A 174 2.72 -12.56 -22.66
CA ASP A 174 2.07 -11.83 -23.78
C ASP A 174 3.06 -11.06 -24.68
N LYS A 175 4.36 -11.07 -24.36
CA LYS A 175 5.40 -10.31 -25.07
C LYS A 175 6.65 -11.11 -25.47
N SER A 176 6.68 -12.40 -25.17
CA SER A 176 7.83 -13.26 -25.42
C SER A 176 7.32 -14.60 -25.95
N GLU A 177 7.94 -15.13 -27.00
CA GLU A 177 7.63 -16.46 -27.55
C GLU A 177 7.99 -17.59 -26.56
N SER A 178 8.61 -17.27 -25.42
CA SER A 178 8.91 -18.18 -24.32
C SER A 178 8.22 -17.76 -23.02
N ASP A 179 7.83 -18.75 -22.20
CA ASP A 179 7.40 -18.53 -20.83
C ASP A 179 8.54 -17.86 -20.04
N ALA A 180 8.34 -16.61 -19.64
CA ALA A 180 9.31 -15.84 -18.85
C ALA A 180 8.94 -15.86 -17.37
N PRO A 181 9.44 -16.82 -16.56
CA PRO A 181 9.08 -16.91 -15.15
C PRO A 181 9.61 -15.73 -14.34
N LEU A 182 8.86 -15.32 -13.34
CA LEU A 182 9.31 -14.37 -12.34
C LEU A 182 10.16 -15.09 -11.29
N GLN A 183 11.30 -14.51 -10.95
CA GLN A 183 12.20 -15.01 -9.92
C GLN A 183 12.35 -13.94 -8.83
N ALA A 184 12.10 -14.32 -7.58
CA ALA A 184 12.33 -13.45 -6.44
C ALA A 184 13.84 -13.22 -6.28
N VAL A 185 14.23 -11.98 -6.04
CA VAL A 185 15.64 -11.58 -5.93
C VAL A 185 15.84 -10.61 -4.79
N SER A 186 17.04 -10.65 -4.22
CA SER A 186 17.50 -9.74 -3.18
C SER A 186 18.99 -9.52 -3.31
N TYR A 187 19.41 -8.26 -3.19
CA TYR A 187 20.78 -7.81 -3.39
C TYR A 187 21.21 -6.88 -2.27
N ALA A 188 22.43 -7.07 -1.79
CA ALA A 188 23.07 -6.06 -0.97
C ALA A 188 23.35 -4.81 -1.83
N ALA A 189 22.85 -3.65 -1.41
CA ALA A 189 23.02 -2.39 -2.13
C ALA A 189 23.47 -1.28 -1.18
N PRO A 190 24.34 -0.36 -1.62
CA PRO A 190 24.69 0.82 -0.82
C PRO A 190 23.44 1.68 -0.58
N GLY A 191 23.39 2.39 0.55
CA GLY A 191 22.25 3.25 0.88
C GLY A 191 22.10 4.45 -0.06
N GLY A 192 20.87 4.91 -0.26
CA GLY A 192 20.55 6.06 -1.12
C GLY A 192 20.26 5.73 -2.58
N PRO A 193 20.06 6.73 -3.45
CA PRO A 193 19.79 6.51 -4.87
C PRO A 193 21.01 5.90 -5.57
N LEU A 194 20.79 4.89 -6.41
CA LEU A 194 21.83 4.26 -7.20
C LEU A 194 21.91 4.90 -8.59
N SER A 195 23.13 5.18 -9.04
CA SER A 195 23.38 5.43 -10.46
C SER A 195 23.25 4.15 -11.28
N ASP A 196 22.99 4.27 -12.59
CA ASP A 196 22.86 3.12 -13.49
C ASP A 196 24.10 2.19 -13.44
N ALA A 197 25.31 2.75 -13.35
CA ALA A 197 26.54 1.98 -13.24
C ALA A 197 26.61 1.15 -11.94
N GLN A 198 26.17 1.72 -10.81
CA GLN A 198 26.10 1.01 -9.53
C GLN A 198 25.01 -0.05 -9.53
N LEU A 199 23.87 0.25 -10.16
CA LEU A 199 22.79 -0.71 -10.33
C LEU A 199 23.27 -1.92 -11.14
N LEU A 200 23.85 -1.70 -12.32
CA LEU A 200 24.38 -2.78 -13.17
C LEU A 200 25.40 -3.65 -12.43
N GLN A 201 26.29 -3.02 -11.65
CA GLN A 201 27.25 -3.74 -10.82
C GLN A 201 26.57 -4.62 -9.74
N VAL A 202 25.54 -4.11 -9.07
CA VAL A 202 24.77 -4.86 -8.05
C VAL A 202 24.01 -6.02 -8.69
N LEU A 203 23.47 -5.83 -9.90
CA LEU A 203 22.70 -6.85 -10.62
C LEU A 203 23.59 -7.91 -11.31
N GLY A 204 24.89 -7.65 -11.44
CA GLY A 204 25.82 -8.50 -12.19
C GLY A 204 25.68 -8.36 -13.72
N GLU A 205 25.12 -7.25 -14.18
CA GLU A 205 24.87 -6.96 -15.59
C GLU A 205 26.08 -6.27 -16.25
N PRO A 206 26.24 -6.37 -17.58
CA PRO A 206 27.35 -5.73 -18.28
C PRO A 206 27.39 -4.21 -18.03
N ALA A 207 28.55 -3.67 -17.67
CA ALA A 207 28.69 -2.25 -17.29
C ALA A 207 28.31 -1.22 -18.38
N ARG A 208 28.16 -1.66 -19.63
CA ARG A 208 27.73 -0.83 -20.78
C ARG A 208 26.29 -1.11 -21.22
N ALA A 209 25.55 -1.97 -20.49
CA ALA A 209 24.17 -2.25 -20.82
C ALA A 209 23.32 -0.99 -20.63
N LYS A 210 22.39 -0.76 -21.56
CA LYS A 210 21.43 0.33 -21.44
C LYS A 210 20.44 0.01 -20.32
N VAL A 211 20.17 0.98 -19.45
CA VAL A 211 19.13 0.90 -18.42
C VAL A 211 17.99 1.83 -18.81
N GLU A 212 16.77 1.30 -18.81
CA GLU A 212 15.55 2.08 -18.96
C GLU A 212 14.67 1.89 -17.72
N GLN A 213 14.18 2.99 -17.15
CA GLN A 213 13.34 2.97 -15.97
C GLN A 213 11.87 3.09 -16.35
N GLN A 214 11.03 2.29 -15.71
CA GLN A 214 9.59 2.30 -15.89
C GLN A 214 8.89 2.13 -14.54
N GLU A 215 7.75 2.82 -14.38
CA GLU A 215 6.90 2.65 -13.21
C GLU A 215 6.35 1.23 -13.09
N LEU A 216 6.40 0.66 -11.88
CA LEU A 216 5.90 -0.69 -11.60
C LEU A 216 4.44 -0.86 -12.05
N THR A 217 3.59 0.13 -11.77
CA THR A 217 2.17 0.09 -12.16
C THR A 217 2.00 0.05 -13.67
N ASN A 218 2.82 0.81 -14.41
CA ASN A 218 2.75 0.82 -15.87
C ASN A 218 3.25 -0.51 -16.43
N PHE A 219 4.31 -1.06 -15.85
CA PHE A 219 4.89 -2.33 -16.25
C PHE A 219 3.92 -3.50 -16.03
N LEU A 220 3.23 -3.55 -14.89
CA LEU A 220 2.28 -4.61 -14.54
C LEU A 220 0.85 -4.34 -15.01
N SER A 221 0.55 -3.16 -15.58
CA SER A 221 -0.80 -2.71 -15.93
C SER A 221 -1.65 -3.76 -16.67
N ARG A 222 -1.08 -4.45 -17.65
CA ARG A 222 -1.74 -5.52 -18.41
C ARG A 222 -2.02 -6.75 -17.55
N TYR A 223 -1.09 -7.09 -16.67
CA TYR A 223 -1.17 -8.25 -15.81
C TYR A 223 -2.09 -8.04 -14.60
N THR A 224 -2.43 -6.79 -14.28
CA THR A 224 -3.32 -6.43 -13.16
C THR A 224 -4.71 -5.94 -13.59
N ALA A 225 -5.03 -5.92 -14.88
CA ALA A 225 -6.31 -5.41 -15.38
C ALA A 225 -7.50 -6.32 -14.99
N ASP A 226 -8.62 -5.70 -14.58
CA ASP A 226 -9.80 -6.39 -14.03
C ASP A 226 -10.49 -7.34 -15.01
N GLN A 227 -10.44 -7.01 -16.31
CA GLN A 227 -10.98 -7.83 -17.40
C GLN A 227 -9.99 -8.90 -17.88
N GLY A 228 -9.01 -9.29 -17.06
CA GLY A 228 -8.13 -10.43 -17.30
C GLY A 228 -7.53 -10.44 -18.70
N VAL A 229 -6.59 -9.54 -18.99
CA VAL A 229 -5.85 -9.53 -20.27
C VAL A 229 -5.16 -10.89 -20.53
N LEU A 230 -4.95 -11.68 -19.47
CA LEU A 230 -4.35 -13.03 -19.48
C LEU A 230 -5.37 -14.19 -19.46
N GLY A 231 -6.66 -13.91 -19.62
CA GLY A 231 -7.72 -14.93 -19.60
C GLY A 231 -8.01 -15.58 -18.23
N SER A 232 -7.39 -15.09 -17.15
CA SER A 232 -7.61 -15.60 -15.78
C SER A 232 -7.66 -14.47 -14.75
N VAL A 233 -8.80 -14.31 -14.08
CA VAL A 233 -8.99 -13.39 -12.95
C VAL A 233 -8.12 -13.79 -11.76
N GLN A 234 -7.93 -15.09 -11.54
CA GLN A 234 -7.06 -15.62 -10.49
C GLN A 234 -5.61 -15.20 -10.73
N LEU A 235 -5.12 -15.33 -11.97
CA LEU A 235 -3.77 -14.89 -12.32
C LEU A 235 -3.60 -13.37 -12.15
N ALA A 236 -4.59 -12.58 -12.58
CA ALA A 236 -4.59 -11.13 -12.39
C ALA A 236 -4.53 -10.75 -10.90
N ASN A 237 -5.28 -11.44 -10.05
CA ASN A 237 -5.25 -11.23 -8.60
C ASN A 237 -3.90 -11.59 -7.98
N ARG A 238 -3.19 -12.61 -8.49
CA ARG A 238 -1.84 -12.93 -8.04
C ARG A 238 -0.83 -11.85 -8.42
N PHE A 239 -0.90 -11.32 -9.64
CA PHE A 239 -0.09 -10.16 -10.03
C PHE A 239 -0.42 -8.90 -9.23
N LYS A 240 -1.70 -8.68 -8.88
CA LYS A 240 -2.11 -7.59 -7.97
C LYS A 240 -1.53 -7.77 -6.58
N ALA A 241 -1.55 -8.98 -6.02
CA ALA A 241 -0.97 -9.28 -4.72
C ALA A 241 0.56 -9.06 -4.72
N LEU A 242 1.25 -9.50 -5.77
CA LEU A 242 2.68 -9.22 -5.96
C LEU A 242 2.94 -7.71 -6.07
N GLN A 243 2.17 -6.99 -6.91
CA GLN A 243 2.30 -5.53 -7.04
C GLN A 243 2.06 -4.82 -5.71
N LEU A 244 1.08 -5.27 -4.92
CA LEU A 244 0.75 -4.70 -3.63
C LEU A 244 1.89 -4.90 -2.65
N PHE A 245 2.41 -6.12 -2.54
CA PHE A 245 3.57 -6.44 -1.71
C PHE A 245 4.76 -5.54 -2.05
N LEU A 246 5.12 -5.46 -3.34
CA LEU A 246 6.25 -4.64 -3.81
C LEU A 246 6.06 -3.14 -3.55
N LYS A 247 4.83 -2.67 -3.36
CA LYS A 247 4.54 -1.26 -3.04
C LYS A 247 4.46 -1.00 -1.54
N GLN A 248 4.18 -2.02 -0.75
CA GLN A 248 3.98 -1.91 0.69
C GLN A 248 5.25 -2.22 1.47
N GLU A 249 5.94 -3.28 1.08
CA GLU A 249 7.10 -3.81 1.81
C GLU A 249 8.42 -3.26 1.29
N LEU A 250 8.42 -2.64 0.11
CA LEU A 250 9.61 -2.08 -0.53
C LEU A 250 9.41 -0.59 -0.83
N ASP A 251 10.39 0.20 -0.42
CA ASP A 251 10.46 1.63 -0.70
C ASP A 251 11.02 1.90 -2.11
N GLY A 252 10.42 2.88 -2.79
CA GLY A 252 10.91 3.36 -4.09
C GLY A 252 10.92 2.32 -5.21
N THR A 253 10.00 1.33 -5.20
CA THR A 253 10.03 0.25 -6.19
C THR A 253 9.88 0.75 -7.62
N GLN A 254 10.91 0.51 -8.43
CA GLN A 254 10.97 0.85 -9.85
C GLN A 254 11.24 -0.40 -10.69
N VAL A 255 10.85 -0.37 -11.96
CA VAL A 255 11.26 -1.38 -12.93
C VAL A 255 12.44 -0.88 -13.75
N TYR A 256 13.50 -1.68 -13.79
CA TYR A 256 14.71 -1.45 -14.56
C TYR A 256 14.77 -2.47 -15.68
N LYS A 257 14.66 -2.02 -16.93
CA LYS A 257 14.92 -2.84 -18.12
C LYS A 257 16.39 -2.67 -18.50
N VAL A 258 17.13 -3.76 -18.56
CA VAL A 258 18.56 -3.81 -18.84
C VAL A 258 18.83 -4.58 -20.13
N GLY A 259 19.56 -3.95 -21.05
CA GLY A 259 19.96 -4.55 -22.31
C GLY A 259 19.38 -3.87 -23.54
N THR A 260 19.89 -4.25 -24.71
CA THR A 260 19.39 -3.82 -26.04
C THR A 260 19.54 -4.99 -26.99
N GLY A 261 18.45 -5.44 -27.61
CA GLY A 261 18.46 -6.58 -28.53
C GLY A 261 17.34 -7.56 -28.21
N PRO A 262 17.48 -8.83 -28.65
CA PRO A 262 16.41 -9.79 -28.53
C PRO A 262 16.14 -10.20 -27.09
N GLU A 263 17.10 -10.08 -26.17
CA GLU A 263 16.93 -10.48 -24.77
C GLU A 263 17.07 -9.25 -23.86
N ILE A 264 16.01 -8.94 -23.11
CA ILE A 264 15.94 -7.80 -22.19
C ILE A 264 15.66 -8.34 -20.79
N HIS A 265 16.56 -8.06 -19.85
CA HIS A 265 16.35 -8.40 -18.46
C HIS A 265 15.53 -7.30 -17.79
N ALA A 266 14.50 -7.65 -17.04
CA ALA A 266 13.72 -6.69 -16.29
C ALA A 266 13.70 -7.01 -14.80
N TYR A 267 13.95 -5.98 -14.01
CA TYR A 267 14.04 -6.07 -12.55
C TYR A 267 13.06 -5.09 -11.94
N ALA A 268 12.06 -5.57 -11.22
CA ALA A 268 11.22 -4.74 -10.37
C ALA A 268 11.84 -4.74 -8.97
N LEU A 269 12.49 -3.65 -8.57
CA LEU A 269 13.28 -3.58 -7.34
C LEU A 269 12.93 -2.35 -6.52
N GLY A 270 12.80 -2.55 -5.22
CA GLY A 270 12.71 -1.50 -4.22
C GLY A 270 13.54 -1.86 -2.98
N ARG A 271 13.63 -0.94 -2.03
CA ARG A 271 14.41 -1.15 -0.81
C ARG A 271 13.57 -1.73 0.31
N ASP A 272 14.01 -2.84 0.89
CA ASP A 272 13.38 -3.38 2.08
C ASP A 272 13.77 -2.59 3.35
N ALA A 273 13.18 -2.96 4.49
CA ALA A 273 13.47 -2.35 5.79
C ALA A 273 14.94 -2.52 6.25
N ALA A 274 15.66 -3.52 5.72
CA ALA A 274 17.09 -3.72 5.96
C ALA A 274 17.97 -2.92 4.97
N GLY A 275 17.36 -2.15 4.06
CA GLY A 275 18.02 -1.34 3.05
C GLY A 275 18.54 -2.14 1.84
N ARG A 276 18.20 -3.42 1.73
CA ARG A 276 18.57 -4.28 0.59
C ARG A 276 17.67 -3.99 -0.59
N LEU A 277 18.17 -4.17 -1.80
CA LEU A 277 17.32 -4.15 -2.99
C LEU A 277 16.64 -5.49 -3.16
N ALA A 278 15.33 -5.56 -3.04
CA ALA A 278 14.54 -6.78 -3.21
C ALA A 278 13.43 -6.59 -4.24
N GLY A 279 12.90 -7.70 -4.74
CA GLY A 279 11.76 -7.71 -5.65
C GLY A 279 11.77 -8.92 -6.57
N PHE A 280 11.50 -8.74 -7.86
CA PHE A 280 11.57 -9.82 -8.84
C PHE A 280 12.40 -9.46 -10.08
N LYS A 281 12.96 -10.48 -10.71
CA LYS A 281 13.53 -10.40 -12.06
C LYS A 281 12.78 -11.31 -13.03
N THR A 282 12.84 -10.95 -14.30
CA THR A 282 12.34 -11.74 -15.43
C THR A 282 13.17 -11.40 -16.67
N VAL A 283 13.00 -12.18 -17.74
CA VAL A 283 13.69 -11.98 -19.02
C VAL A 283 12.65 -11.97 -20.13
N PHE A 284 12.68 -10.94 -20.97
CA PHE A 284 11.84 -10.86 -22.16
C PHE A 284 12.68 -11.17 -23.39
N THR A 285 12.09 -11.91 -24.33
CA THR A 285 12.61 -11.97 -25.70
C THR A 285 11.77 -11.06 -26.61
N GLU A 286 12.29 -9.92 -27.07
CA GLU A 286 11.64 -9.01 -28.04
C GLU A 286 12.28 -9.19 -29.42
N THR A 287 11.58 -9.81 -30.39
CA THR A 287 12.02 -9.91 -31.80
C THR A 287 11.62 -8.71 -32.65
#